data_AF-A0A6B2TFT3-F1
#
_entry.id   AF-A0A6B2TFT3-F1
#
_cell.length_a   1.000
_cell.length_b   1.000
_cell.length_c   1.000
_cell.angle_alpha   90.00
_cell.angle_beta   90.00
_cell.angle_gamma   90.00
#
_symmetry.space_group_name_H-M   'P 1'
#
loop_
_entity.id
_entity.type
_entity.pdbx_description
1 polymer ?
#
loop_
_entity_poly.entity_id
_entity_poly.type
_entity_poly.pdbx_seq_one_letter_code
_entity_poly.pdbx_strand_id
1 'polypeptide(L)' 'GPALWVRVPGTDTEALAQLARRRGVAVVPGSAFSAVDGFRDRLRLPYAHGVDLLERALPTLLDCAERSRVPTGS' A
#
# COMPACT_ATOMS: atom_id res chain seq x y z
N GLY A 1 -2.85 -16.71 0.52
CA GLY A 1 -3.34 -16.33 -0.81
C GLY A 1 -2.27 -15.57 -1.58
N PRO A 2 -2.26 -15.67 -2.92
CA PRO A 2 -1.26 -15.02 -3.78
C PRO A 2 -1.35 -13.50 -3.67
N ALA A 3 -0.19 -12.84 -3.62
CA ALA A 3 -0.09 -11.38 -3.49
C ALA A 3 1.20 -10.85 -4.09
N LEU A 4 1.10 -9.65 -4.68
CA LEU A 4 2.26 -8.90 -5.14
C LEU A 4 2.85 -8.12 -3.96
N TRP A 5 4.17 -8.08 -3.89
CA TRP A 5 4.91 -7.22 -2.98
C TRP A 5 5.45 -6.04 -3.75
N VAL A 6 4.80 -4.90 -3.60
CA VAL A 6 5.16 -3.69 -4.33
C VAL A 6 5.91 -2.75 -3.41
N ARG A 7 7.06 -2.25 -3.88
CA ARG A 7 7.78 -1.16 -3.22
C ARG A 7 7.23 0.16 -3.74
N VAL A 8 6.93 1.08 -2.82
CA VAL A 8 6.44 2.44 -3.09
C VAL A 8 7.41 3.43 -2.44
N PRO A 9 8.50 3.81 -3.14
CA PRO A 9 9.54 4.66 -2.56
C PRO A 9 8.99 5.99 -2.05
N GLY A 10 9.52 6.47 -0.93
CA GLY A 10 9.15 7.77 -0.35
C GLY A 10 7.72 7.83 0.18
N THR A 11 7.05 6.70 0.36
CA THR A 11 5.66 6.63 0.84
C THR A 11 5.60 5.82 2.13
N ASP A 12 4.87 6.34 3.12
CA ASP A 12 4.48 5.57 4.31
C ASP A 12 3.29 4.67 3.94
N THR A 13 3.54 3.37 3.80
CA THR A 13 2.49 2.43 3.39
C THR A 13 1.47 2.16 4.48
N GLU A 14 1.75 2.47 5.75
CA GLU A 14 0.80 2.40 6.86
C GLU A 14 -0.28 3.47 6.68
N ALA A 15 0.15 4.72 6.46
CA ALA A 15 -0.74 5.84 6.18
C ALA A 15 -1.55 5.63 4.89
N LEU A 16 -0.90 5.11 3.83
CA LEU A 16 -1.56 4.73 2.58
C LEU A 16 -2.68 3.71 2.84
N ALA A 17 -2.39 2.62 3.56
CA ALA A 17 -3.36 1.57 3.82
C ALA A 17 -4.57 2.09 4.62
N GLN A 18 -4.32 2.98 5.60
CA GLN A 18 -5.39 3.62 6.36
C GLN A 18 -6.27 4.52 5.47
N LEU A 19 -5.67 5.31 4.56
CA LEU A 19 -6.38 6.17 3.61
C LEU A 19 -7.21 5.35 2.61
N ALA A 20 -6.62 4.31 2.04
CA ALA A 20 -7.29 3.41 1.09
C ALA A 20 -8.48 2.69 1.75
N ARG A 21 -8.32 2.23 3.00
CA ARG A 21 -9.39 1.56 3.75
C ARG A 21 -10.62 2.45 3.94
N ARG A 22 -10.42 3.75 4.18
CA ARG A 22 -11.53 4.73 4.28
C ARG A 22 -12.31 4.89 2.97
N ARG A 23 -11.75 4.46 1.85
CA ARG A 23 -12.36 4.49 0.51
C ARG A 23 -12.81 3.10 0.03
N GLY A 24 -12.87 2.12 0.92
CA GLY A 24 -13.29 0.76 0.61
C GLY A 24 -12.22 -0.11 -0.06
N VAL A 25 -10.97 0.34 -0.16
CA VAL A 25 -9.86 -0.43 -0.73
C VAL A 25 -8.98 -0.97 0.40
N ALA A 26 -9.00 -2.29 0.59
CA ALA A 26 -8.20 -2.97 1.62
C ALA A 26 -6.86 -3.46 1.06
N VAL A 27 -5.77 -2.98 1.63
CA VAL A 27 -4.38 -3.39 1.36
C VAL A 27 -3.63 -3.54 2.67
N VAL A 28 -2.54 -4.32 2.68
CA VAL A 28 -1.77 -4.57 3.91
C VAL A 28 -0.38 -3.94 3.79
N PRO A 29 0.02 -3.06 4.72
CA PRO A 29 1.37 -2.49 4.73
C PRO A 29 2.41 -3.57 5.06
N GLY A 30 3.64 -3.37 4.59
CA GLY A 30 4.74 -4.33 4.79
C GLY A 30 5.19 -4.45 6.23
N SER A 31 5.06 -3.38 7.02
CA SER A 31 5.25 -3.33 8.48
C SER A 31 4.48 -4.42 9.21
N ALA A 32 3.27 -4.77 8.77
CA ALA A 32 2.44 -5.82 9.37
C ALA A 32 3.08 -7.24 9.31
N PHE A 33 4.13 -7.40 8.49
CA PHE A 33 4.89 -8.64 8.34
C PHE A 33 6.32 -8.52 8.91
N SER A 34 6.59 -7.49 9.71
CA SER A 34 7.90 -7.27 10.35
C SER A 34 7.77 -7.16 11.86
N ALA A 35 8.65 -7.86 12.60
CA ALA A 35 8.75 -7.74 14.06
C ALA A 35 9.49 -6.46 14.51
N VAL A 36 10.16 -5.76 13.58
CA VAL A 36 11.00 -4.59 13.85
C VAL A 36 10.57 -3.37 13.02
N ASP A 37 9.30 -3.34 12.60
CA ASP A 37 8.72 -2.21 11.86
C ASP A 37 9.46 -1.89 10.54
N GLY A 38 10.02 -2.93 9.91
CA GLY A 38 10.66 -2.87 8.59
C GLY A 38 9.65 -2.88 7.44
N PHE A 39 10.12 -2.69 6.20
CA PHE A 39 9.29 -2.70 4.98
C PHE A 39 8.17 -1.65 4.95
N ARG A 40 8.39 -0.51 5.61
CA ARG A 40 7.47 0.65 5.62
C ARG A 40 7.23 1.29 4.26
N ASP A 41 8.07 0.98 3.27
CA ASP A 41 7.92 1.37 1.88
C ASP A 41 7.31 0.26 1.01
N ARG A 42 6.78 -0.82 1.60
CA ARG A 42 6.21 -1.96 0.86
C ARG A 42 4.73 -2.16 1.16
N LEU A 43 4.02 -2.64 0.17
CA LEU A 43 2.60 -2.94 0.22
C LEU A 43 2.34 -4.34 -0.34
N ARG A 44 1.47 -5.10 0.33
CA ARG A 44 1.01 -6.41 -0.14
C ARG A 44 -0.34 -6.26 -0.84
N LEU A 45 -0.37 -6.55 -2.13
CA LEU A 45 -1.56 -6.42 -2.99
C LEU A 45 -2.12 -7.82 -3.34
N PRO A 46 -3.29 -8.20 -2.80
CA PRO A 46 -3.92 -9.46 -3.17
C PRO A 46 -4.49 -9.38 -4.60
N TYR A 47 -4.28 -10.43 -5.38
CA TYR A 47 -4.84 -10.58 -6.73
C TYR A 47 -5.58 -11.92 -6.92
N ALA A 48 -5.89 -12.60 -5.82
CA ALA A 48 -6.58 -13.90 -5.83
C ALA A 48 -7.98 -13.85 -6.47
N HIS A 49 -8.59 -12.65 -6.54
CA HIS A 49 -9.91 -12.42 -7.15
C HIS A 49 -9.81 -11.87 -8.60
N GLY A 50 -8.64 -11.96 -9.23
CA GLY A 50 -8.38 -11.42 -10.56
C GLY A 50 -7.76 -10.02 -10.55
N VAL A 51 -7.19 -9.63 -11.70
CA VAL A 51 -6.50 -8.33 -11.86
C VAL A 51 -7.47 -7.17 -12.06
N ASP A 52 -8.68 -7.40 -12.58
CA ASP A 52 -9.68 -6.35 -12.82
C ASP A 52 -10.03 -5.56 -11.55
N LEU A 53 -10.12 -6.25 -10.40
CA LEU A 53 -10.39 -5.58 -9.12
C LEU A 53 -9.19 -4.71 -8.68
N LEU A 54 -7.98 -5.21 -8.91
CA LEU A 54 -6.76 -4.47 -8.63
C LEU A 54 -6.66 -3.23 -9.54
N GLU A 55 -6.96 -3.37 -10.83
CA GLU A 55 -6.98 -2.27 -11.79
C GLU A 55 -7.98 -1.17 -11.39
N ARG A 56 -9.18 -1.55 -10.94
CA ARG A 56 -10.19 -0.60 -10.42
C ARG A 56 -9.72 0.10 -9.14
N ALA A 57 -8.92 -0.55 -8.31
CA ALA A 57 -8.40 0.01 -7.08
C ALA A 57 -7.18 0.93 -7.29
N LEU A 58 -6.43 0.76 -8.39
CA LEU A 58 -5.18 1.48 -8.66
C LEU A 58 -5.31 3.02 -8.54
N PRO A 59 -6.32 3.68 -9.13
CA PRO A 59 -6.44 5.14 -9.00
C PRO A 59 -6.57 5.61 -7.55
N THR A 60 -7.30 4.85 -6.73
CA THR A 60 -7.43 5.15 -5.30
C THR A 60 -6.10 4.96 -4.58
N LEU A 61 -5.39 3.86 -4.86
CA LEU A 61 -4.09 3.57 -4.26
C LEU A 61 -3.04 4.62 -4.62
N LEU A 62 -3.03 5.09 -5.87
CA LEU A 62 -2.12 6.14 -6.34
C LEU A 62 -2.37 7.48 -5.61
N ASP A 63 -3.61 7.96 -5.52
CA ASP A 63 -3.90 9.19 -4.74
C ASP A 63 -3.56 9.03 -3.26
N CYS A 64 -3.81 7.85 -2.67
CA CYS A 64 -3.40 7.57 -1.29
C CYS A 64 -1.88 7.56 -1.12
N ALA A 65 -1.12 7.05 -2.09
CA ALA A 65 0.34 7.08 -2.07
C ALA A 65 0.88 8.51 -2.11
N GLU A 66 0.35 9.35 -3.00
CA GLU A 66 0.74 10.77 -3.09
C GLU A 66 0.52 11.52 -1.77
N ARG A 67 -0.61 11.26 -1.11
CA ARG A 67 -0.96 11.87 0.20
C ARG A 67 -0.17 11.31 1.38
N SER A 68 0.50 10.18 1.19
CA SER A 68 1.27 9.50 2.24
C SER A 68 2.78 9.62 2.01
N ARG A 69 3.20 10.58 1.17
CA ARG A 69 4.62 10.83 0.96
C ARG A 69 5.29 11.27 2.26
N VAL A 70 6.42 10.65 2.54
CA VAL A 70 7.31 11.05 3.63
C VAL A 70 8.23 12.14 3.06
N PRO A 71 8.46 13.25 3.78
CA PRO A 71 9.45 14.24 3.37
C PRO A 71 10.81 13.57 3.19
N THR A 72 11.40 13.68 2.01
CA THR A 72 12.81 13.33 1.82
C THR A 72 13.61 14.32 2.64
N GLY A 73 14.26 13.85 3.72
CA GLY A 73 15.06 14.73 4.59
C GLY A 73 16.10 15.51 3.77
N SER A 74 16.23 16.81 4.09
CA SER A 74 17.34 17.68 3.68
C SER A 74 18.69 17.16 4.16
#